data_AF-E2BKL8-F1
#
_entry.id   AF-E2BKL8-F1
#
_cell.length_a   1.000
_cell.length_b   1.000
_cell.length_c   1.000
_cell.angle_alpha   90.00
_cell.angle_beta   90.00
_cell.angle_gamma   90.00
#
_symmetry.space_group_name_H-M   'P 1'
#
loop_
_entity.id
_entity.type
_entity.pdbx_description
1 polymer ?
#
loop_
_entity_poly.entity_id
_entity_poly.type
_entity_poly.pdbx_seq_one_letter_code
_entity_poly.pdbx_strand_id
1 'polypeptide(L)'
;ITNIIIQNLRPSIIQLVEIHKCPVCYGVSACHDIHKVNLLWHDINVIFLHLFGIKNVFFGTYNQDKVVLKKLAHSSELEAFDVTFCNKLYLEYPCSNISKEKLNKHVASFDVFIKKIITTDFSKDDSSRLRLCPTIQHIDNLLYSIHLNYKYVDSMEYLINLWTLVSINPEPLILQVNSENGWPVPKYFGACGRIIIEEYVGLPLVDYYNKPWIQRAKIASSLLNAAYMFTFKNENFSFYLTDVSADNIAVDHKNVAKFIDLENVIVVDK
;
A
#
# COMPACT_ATOMS: atom_id res chain seq x y z
N ILE A 1 -19.51 -30.59 -0.36
CA ILE A 1 -18.05 -30.75 -0.65
C ILE A 1 -17.65 -29.95 -1.89
N THR A 2 -18.40 -30.02 -3.00
CA THR A 2 -18.15 -29.23 -4.24
C THR A 2 -18.18 -27.71 -4.04
N ASN A 3 -19.07 -27.17 -3.20
CA ASN A 3 -19.15 -25.73 -2.93
C ASN A 3 -17.97 -25.15 -2.14
N ILE A 4 -17.34 -25.94 -1.26
CA ILE A 4 -16.21 -25.49 -0.43
C ILE A 4 -14.93 -25.40 -1.27
N ILE A 5 -14.75 -26.33 -2.20
CA ILE A 5 -13.59 -26.35 -3.11
C ILE A 5 -13.66 -25.18 -4.10
N ILE A 6 -14.86 -24.83 -4.60
CA ILE A 6 -15.05 -23.68 -5.50
C ILE A 6 -14.83 -22.35 -4.77
N GLN A 7 -15.26 -22.21 -3.51
CA GLN A 7 -15.01 -21.01 -2.70
C GLN A 7 -13.53 -20.79 -2.41
N ASN A 8 -12.73 -21.84 -2.26
CA ASN A 8 -11.28 -21.72 -2.10
C ASN A 8 -10.56 -21.30 -3.39
N LEU A 9 -11.15 -21.56 -4.56
CA LEU A 9 -10.58 -21.20 -5.86
C LEU A 9 -10.98 -19.79 -6.33
N ARG A 10 -12.09 -19.25 -5.82
CA ARG A 10 -12.59 -17.89 -6.09
C ARG A 10 -13.18 -17.29 -4.80
N PRO A 11 -12.33 -16.88 -3.84
CA PRO A 11 -12.80 -16.28 -2.60
C PRO A 11 -13.60 -15.01 -2.90
N SER A 12 -14.65 -14.75 -2.12
CA SER A 12 -15.39 -13.50 -2.26
C SER A 12 -14.50 -12.31 -1.84
N ILE A 13 -14.81 -11.11 -2.35
CA ILE A 13 -14.09 -9.90 -1.93
C ILE A 13 -14.12 -9.70 -0.40
N ILE A 14 -15.24 -10.08 0.24
CA ILE A 14 -15.42 -10.02 1.69
C ILE A 14 -14.44 -10.94 2.43
N GLN A 15 -14.14 -12.11 1.87
CA GLN A 15 -13.14 -13.02 2.43
C GLN A 15 -11.71 -12.49 2.24
N LEU A 16 -11.43 -11.90 1.06
CA LEU A 16 -10.10 -11.38 0.73
C LEU A 16 -9.67 -10.21 1.60
N VAL A 17 -10.60 -9.33 1.98
CA VAL A 17 -10.29 -8.11 2.74
C VAL A 17 -9.91 -8.38 4.19
N GLU A 18 -10.35 -9.49 4.80
CA GLU A 18 -10.06 -9.80 6.20
C GLU A 18 -10.44 -8.65 7.18
N ILE A 19 -11.58 -7.99 6.97
CA ILE A 19 -12.00 -6.81 7.76
C ILE A 19 -12.05 -7.07 9.28
N HIS A 20 -12.31 -8.31 9.70
CA HIS A 20 -12.33 -8.72 11.10
C HIS A 20 -10.96 -8.62 11.80
N LYS A 21 -9.87 -8.43 11.05
CA LYS A 21 -8.52 -8.20 11.58
C LYS A 21 -8.25 -6.72 11.92
N CYS A 22 -9.11 -5.80 11.51
CA CYS A 22 -8.98 -4.40 11.92
C CYS A 22 -9.10 -4.24 13.46
N PRO A 23 -8.34 -3.34 14.10
CA PRO A 23 -7.55 -2.26 13.49
C PRO A 23 -6.16 -2.66 12.95
N VAL A 24 -5.76 -3.94 13.06
CA VAL A 24 -4.50 -4.48 12.50
C VAL A 24 -4.65 -4.73 10.99
N CYS A 25 -4.86 -3.65 10.25
CA CYS A 25 -5.22 -3.66 8.84
C CYS A 25 -4.74 -2.37 8.13
N TYR A 26 -4.87 -2.28 6.81
CA TYR A 26 -4.48 -1.09 6.02
C TYR A 26 -5.53 0.02 6.04
N GLY A 27 -6.80 -0.31 6.33
CA GLY A 27 -7.81 0.71 6.58
C GLY A 27 -9.24 0.26 6.37
N VAL A 28 -10.17 1.20 6.56
CA VAL A 28 -11.62 0.97 6.36
C VAL A 28 -12.27 2.00 5.44
N SER A 29 -11.50 2.90 4.82
CA SER A 29 -12.00 4.03 4.02
C SER A 29 -12.85 3.61 2.82
N ALA A 30 -12.57 2.44 2.22
CA ALA A 30 -13.34 1.89 1.10
C ALA A 30 -14.26 0.73 1.51
N CYS A 31 -14.35 0.38 2.80
CA CYS A 31 -15.16 -0.77 3.23
C CYS A 31 -16.65 -0.59 2.99
N HIS A 32 -17.17 0.64 3.00
CA HIS A 32 -18.58 0.87 2.68
C HIS A 32 -18.90 0.44 1.24
N ASP A 33 -18.00 0.74 0.30
CA ASP A 33 -18.21 0.56 -1.13
C ASP A 33 -17.57 -0.73 -1.70
N ILE A 34 -16.91 -1.53 -0.86
CA ILE A 34 -16.18 -2.73 -1.28
C ILE A 34 -17.05 -3.73 -2.05
N HIS A 35 -18.34 -3.82 -1.70
CA HIS A 35 -19.31 -4.69 -2.35
C HIS A 35 -19.64 -4.28 -3.78
N LYS A 36 -19.31 -3.03 -4.17
CA LYS A 36 -19.47 -2.52 -5.54
C LYS A 36 -18.31 -2.94 -6.46
N VAL A 37 -17.24 -3.49 -5.90
CA VAL A 37 -16.10 -3.97 -6.69
C VAL A 37 -16.41 -5.34 -7.28
N ASN A 38 -16.35 -5.44 -8.60
CA ASN A 38 -16.53 -6.70 -9.31
C ASN A 38 -15.18 -7.27 -9.72
N LEU A 39 -14.80 -8.42 -9.16
CA LEU A 39 -13.54 -9.09 -9.48
C LEU A 39 -13.60 -9.75 -10.86
N LEU A 40 -12.57 -9.49 -11.67
CA LEU A 40 -12.42 -10.02 -13.03
C LEU A 40 -11.63 -11.33 -12.99
N TRP A 41 -12.33 -12.43 -12.67
CA TRP A 41 -11.74 -13.77 -12.58
C TRP A 41 -11.43 -14.45 -13.94
N HIS A 42 -11.65 -13.78 -15.07
CA HIS A 42 -11.51 -14.37 -16.42
C HIS A 42 -10.28 -13.86 -17.20
N ASP A 43 -9.55 -12.86 -16.70
CA ASP A 43 -8.33 -12.31 -17.33
C ASP A 43 -7.02 -12.90 -16.73
N ILE A 44 -7.10 -14.09 -16.15
CA ILE A 44 -6.00 -14.73 -15.42
C ILE A 44 -4.81 -15.05 -16.37
N ASN A 45 -5.09 -15.34 -17.65
CA ASN A 45 -4.09 -15.82 -18.61
C ASN A 45 -3.16 -14.75 -19.21
N VAL A 46 -3.39 -13.45 -18.95
CA VAL A 46 -2.50 -12.36 -19.40
C VAL A 46 -1.72 -11.75 -18.23
N ILE A 47 -2.15 -12.01 -17.00
CA ILE A 47 -1.68 -11.35 -15.78
C ILE A 47 -0.72 -12.24 -14.98
N PHE A 48 -0.90 -13.56 -15.05
CA PHE A 48 -0.06 -14.50 -14.30
C PHE A 48 1.36 -14.70 -14.88
N LEU A 49 1.59 -14.30 -16.14
CA LEU A 49 2.85 -14.56 -16.86
C LEU A 49 3.88 -13.42 -16.82
N HIS A 50 3.58 -12.28 -16.16
CA HIS A 50 4.49 -11.13 -16.12
C HIS A 50 4.63 -10.43 -14.75
N LEU A 51 4.04 -10.95 -13.66
CA LEU A 51 3.98 -10.26 -12.34
C LEU A 51 4.88 -10.86 -11.24
N PHE A 52 6.08 -11.34 -11.58
CA PHE A 52 7.22 -11.45 -10.65
C PHE A 52 6.91 -11.82 -9.18
N GLY A 53 6.85 -13.12 -8.87
CA GLY A 53 7.41 -13.54 -7.59
C GLY A 53 6.73 -13.04 -6.31
N ILE A 54 5.40 -13.04 -6.32
CA ILE A 54 4.46 -13.12 -5.18
C ILE A 54 4.02 -11.79 -4.58
N LYS A 55 2.72 -11.48 -4.76
CA LYS A 55 1.78 -10.97 -3.74
C LYS A 55 0.35 -10.99 -4.31
N ASN A 56 -0.62 -10.93 -3.41
CA ASN A 56 -2.05 -11.14 -3.65
C ASN A 56 -2.69 -9.97 -4.43
N VAL A 57 -2.46 -9.92 -5.75
CA VAL A 57 -2.99 -8.88 -6.66
C VAL A 57 -4.19 -9.40 -7.43
N PHE A 58 -5.29 -8.65 -7.42
CA PHE A 58 -6.53 -8.97 -8.11
C PHE A 58 -6.99 -7.80 -8.97
N PHE A 59 -7.65 -8.10 -10.07
CA PHE A 59 -8.16 -7.08 -10.99
C PHE A 59 -9.68 -7.03 -10.88
N GLY A 60 -10.23 -5.83 -10.99
CA GLY A 60 -11.65 -5.62 -10.84
C GLY A 60 -12.16 -4.39 -11.57
N THR A 61 -13.45 -4.13 -11.42
CA THR A 61 -14.07 -2.86 -11.80
C THR A 61 -14.73 -2.21 -10.61
N TYR A 62 -14.62 -0.89 -10.51
CA TYR A 62 -15.26 -0.06 -9.49
C TYR A 62 -15.81 1.20 -10.18
N ASN A 63 -17.13 1.42 -10.11
CA ASN A 63 -17.81 2.53 -10.81
C ASN A 63 -17.46 2.62 -12.31
N GLN A 64 -17.41 1.47 -13.01
CA GLN A 64 -17.03 1.33 -14.43
C GLN A 64 -15.52 1.50 -14.74
N ASP A 65 -14.73 2.02 -13.81
CA ASP A 65 -13.27 2.11 -13.94
C ASP A 65 -12.61 0.77 -13.62
N LYS A 66 -11.53 0.42 -14.33
CA LYS A 66 -10.70 -0.74 -13.99
C LYS A 66 -9.85 -0.40 -12.76
N VAL A 67 -9.79 -1.34 -11.81
CA VAL A 67 -9.04 -1.20 -10.56
C VAL A 67 -8.17 -2.40 -10.29
N VAL A 68 -7.12 -2.17 -9.51
CA VAL A 68 -6.25 -3.20 -8.95
C VAL A 68 -6.50 -3.26 -7.45
N LEU A 69 -6.66 -4.46 -6.92
CA LEU A 69 -6.76 -4.74 -5.51
C LEU A 69 -5.49 -5.46 -5.08
N LYS A 70 -4.84 -4.97 -4.03
CA LYS A 70 -3.59 -5.57 -3.55
C LYS A 70 -3.67 -5.90 -2.08
N LYS A 71 -3.30 -7.13 -1.74
CA LYS A 71 -2.91 -7.52 -0.38
C LYS A 71 -1.38 -7.55 -0.32
N LEU A 72 -0.86 -6.46 0.24
CA LEU A 72 0.53 -5.98 0.13
C LEU A 72 1.58 -6.77 0.95
N ALA A 73 1.19 -7.94 1.44
CA ALA A 73 2.05 -8.85 2.17
C ALA A 73 1.54 -10.28 2.04
N HIS A 74 2.45 -11.22 2.23
CA HIS A 74 2.11 -12.64 2.30
C HIS A 74 1.28 -12.94 3.56
N SER A 75 0.49 -14.01 3.51
CA SER A 75 -0.27 -14.46 4.68
C SER A 75 0.62 -14.75 5.89
N SER A 76 1.84 -15.27 5.67
CA SER A 76 2.82 -15.53 6.74
C SER A 76 3.37 -14.25 7.37
N GLU A 77 3.66 -13.21 6.58
CA GLU A 77 4.09 -11.91 7.09
C GLU A 77 2.98 -11.24 7.93
N LEU A 78 1.74 -11.31 7.43
CA LEU A 78 0.58 -10.78 8.14
C LEU A 78 0.30 -11.54 9.45
N GLU A 79 0.46 -12.86 9.44
CA GLU A 79 0.33 -13.67 10.65
C GLU A 79 1.47 -13.39 11.66
N ALA A 80 2.71 -13.28 11.19
CA ALA A 80 3.84 -12.89 12.03
C ALA A 80 3.64 -11.50 12.67
N PHE A 81 3.02 -10.58 11.92
CA PHE A 81 2.66 -9.27 12.44
C PHE A 81 1.54 -9.36 13.49
N ASP A 82 0.51 -10.19 13.27
CA ASP A 82 -0.54 -10.44 14.28
C ASP A 82 0.05 -10.98 15.60
N VAL A 83 0.98 -11.93 15.52
CA VAL A 83 1.71 -12.45 16.69
C VAL A 83 2.48 -11.33 17.38
N THR A 84 3.18 -10.49 16.61
CA THR A 84 3.94 -9.35 17.14
C THR A 84 3.03 -8.35 17.85
N PHE A 85 1.87 -8.04 17.28
CA PHE A 85 0.88 -7.17 17.88
C PHE A 85 0.37 -7.72 19.21
N CYS A 86 0.01 -9.00 19.28
CA CYS A 86 -0.43 -9.65 20.52
C CYS A 86 0.65 -9.60 21.61
N ASN A 87 1.90 -9.88 21.24
CA ASN A 87 3.05 -9.83 22.15
C ASN A 87 3.27 -8.42 22.71
N LYS A 88 3.08 -7.36 21.90
CA LYS A 88 3.18 -5.96 22.37
C LYS A 88 2.13 -5.58 23.40
N LEU A 89 0.99 -6.27 23.38
CA LEU A 89 -0.09 -6.11 24.35
C LEU A 89 0.02 -7.08 25.54
N TYR A 90 1.11 -7.84 25.62
CA TYR A 90 1.30 -8.90 26.61
C TYR A 90 0.12 -9.89 26.63
N LEU A 91 -0.25 -10.38 25.44
CA LEU A 91 -1.32 -11.34 25.22
C LEU A 91 -0.80 -12.54 24.42
N GLU A 92 -1.39 -13.72 24.66
CA GLU A 92 -1.16 -14.89 23.82
C GLU A 92 -1.85 -14.76 22.46
N TYR A 93 -1.26 -15.34 21.44
CA TYR A 93 -1.84 -15.41 20.10
C TYR A 93 -2.78 -16.63 19.97
N PRO A 94 -4.00 -16.48 19.41
CA PRO A 94 -4.60 -15.24 18.92
C PRO A 94 -5.17 -14.36 20.04
N CYS A 95 -4.75 -13.09 20.09
CA CYS A 95 -5.23 -12.12 21.08
C CYS A 95 -6.66 -11.66 20.72
N SER A 96 -7.64 -12.43 21.16
CA SER A 96 -9.06 -12.18 20.93
C SER A 96 -9.64 -11.27 22.02
N ASN A 97 -10.69 -10.52 21.71
CA ASN A 97 -11.48 -9.73 22.67
C ASN A 97 -10.65 -8.70 23.47
N ILE A 98 -9.78 -7.96 22.79
CA ILE A 98 -8.98 -6.91 23.43
C ILE A 98 -9.89 -5.74 23.80
N SER A 99 -9.97 -5.40 25.09
CA SER A 99 -10.79 -4.26 25.53
C SER A 99 -10.18 -2.93 25.05
N LYS A 100 -11.05 -1.96 24.72
CA LYS A 100 -10.62 -0.60 24.38
C LYS A 100 -9.77 0.03 25.48
N GLU A 101 -10.08 -0.24 26.74
CA GLU A 101 -9.29 0.23 27.88
C GLU A 101 -7.84 -0.29 27.83
N LYS A 102 -7.66 -1.58 27.51
CA LYS A 102 -6.31 -2.16 27.40
C LYS A 102 -5.55 -1.56 26.22
N LEU A 103 -6.20 -1.36 25.07
CA LEU A 103 -5.58 -0.72 23.92
C LEU A 103 -5.18 0.74 24.20
N ASN A 104 -6.04 1.50 24.89
CA ASN A 104 -5.78 2.89 25.25
C ASN A 104 -4.56 3.06 26.16
N LYS A 105 -4.22 2.06 26.99
CA LYS A 105 -2.98 2.07 27.80
C LYS A 105 -1.70 2.05 26.95
N HIS A 106 -1.78 1.66 25.68
CA HIS A 106 -0.63 1.51 24.78
C HIS A 106 -0.54 2.58 23.68
N VAL A 107 -1.45 3.55 23.64
CA VAL A 107 -1.51 4.62 22.60
C VAL A 107 -0.17 5.33 22.43
N ALA A 108 0.44 5.80 23.52
CA ALA A 108 1.74 6.46 23.47
C ALA A 108 2.86 5.51 22.98
N SER A 109 2.74 4.20 23.23
CA SER A 109 3.72 3.22 22.75
C SER A 109 3.65 3.04 21.23
N PHE A 110 2.47 3.06 20.62
CA PHE A 110 2.34 2.92 19.17
C PHE A 110 2.94 4.11 18.42
N ASP A 111 2.73 5.34 18.88
CA ASP A 111 3.40 6.53 18.32
C ASP A 111 4.92 6.38 18.35
N VAL A 112 5.47 5.95 19.49
CA VAL A 112 6.92 5.69 19.65
C VAL A 112 7.40 4.58 18.71
N PHE A 113 6.61 3.51 18.53
CA PHE A 113 6.96 2.42 17.61
C PHE A 113 6.96 2.87 16.15
N ILE A 114 5.96 3.65 15.73
CA ILE A 114 5.87 4.22 14.38
C ILE A 114 7.09 5.08 14.10
N LYS A 115 7.39 6.05 14.98
CA LYS A 115 8.56 6.92 14.85
C LYS A 115 9.83 6.11 14.76
N LYS A 116 10.02 5.14 15.66
CA LYS A 116 11.21 4.27 15.66
C LYS A 116 11.37 3.51 14.34
N ILE A 117 10.30 2.92 13.81
CA ILE A 117 10.35 2.17 12.53
C ILE A 117 10.78 3.09 11.39
N ILE A 118 10.23 4.29 11.32
CA ILE A 118 10.53 5.21 10.22
C ILE A 118 11.96 5.80 10.34
N THR A 119 12.52 5.94 11.55
CA THR A 119 13.81 6.63 11.77
C THR A 119 15.00 5.72 12.04
N THR A 120 14.82 4.41 12.12
CA THR A 120 15.95 3.51 12.42
C THR A 120 16.97 3.55 11.28
N ASP A 121 18.25 3.66 11.64
CA ASP A 121 19.39 3.71 10.72
C ASP A 121 19.52 2.41 9.91
N PHE A 122 19.80 2.52 8.61
CA PHE A 122 20.06 1.41 7.69
C PHE A 122 21.12 0.42 8.19
N SER A 123 22.13 0.91 8.90
CA SER A 123 23.20 0.05 9.44
C SER A 123 22.73 -0.89 10.56
N LYS A 124 21.58 -0.61 11.17
CA LYS A 124 21.03 -1.34 12.32
C LYS A 124 19.82 -2.19 11.96
N ASP A 125 19.15 -1.85 10.87
CA ASP A 125 17.94 -2.51 10.39
C ASP A 125 17.78 -2.23 8.89
N ASP A 126 17.86 -3.27 8.07
CA ASP A 126 17.61 -3.21 6.62
C ASP A 126 16.21 -3.71 6.25
N SER A 127 15.40 -4.10 7.25
CA SER A 127 14.08 -4.69 7.02
C SER A 127 12.95 -3.68 6.86
N SER A 128 13.17 -2.41 7.24
CA SER A 128 12.13 -1.40 7.08
C SER A 128 11.95 -0.98 5.63
N ARG A 129 10.67 -0.95 5.28
CA ARG A 129 10.14 -0.59 3.98
C ARG A 129 9.95 0.93 3.81
N LEU A 130 9.93 1.68 4.92
CA LEU A 130 9.82 3.15 4.94
C LEU A 130 10.90 3.74 5.84
N ARG A 131 11.64 4.71 5.31
CA ARG A 131 12.63 5.49 6.07
C ARG A 131 12.41 6.98 5.90
N LEU A 132 12.55 7.75 6.98
CA LEU A 132 12.59 9.22 6.95
C LEU A 132 13.97 9.69 7.44
N CYS A 133 14.65 10.52 6.66
CA CYS A 133 15.98 11.02 6.97
C CYS A 133 16.20 12.43 6.37
N PRO A 134 17.26 13.17 6.73
CA PRO A 134 18.07 12.98 7.93
C PRO A 134 17.35 13.46 9.20
N THR A 135 16.26 14.23 9.07
CA THR A 135 15.48 14.73 10.20
C THR A 135 14.07 14.12 10.22
N ILE A 136 13.30 14.44 11.26
CA ILE A 136 11.88 14.10 11.41
C ILE A 136 11.02 15.33 11.70
N GLN A 137 11.53 16.50 11.35
CA GLN A 137 10.90 17.77 11.69
C GLN A 137 9.50 17.86 11.08
N HIS A 138 9.32 17.31 9.88
CA HIS A 138 8.06 17.39 9.15
C HIS A 138 7.26 16.07 9.17
N ILE A 139 7.54 15.13 10.08
CA ILE A 139 6.84 13.82 10.10
C ILE A 139 5.31 13.96 10.15
N ASP A 140 4.78 14.94 10.90
CA ASP A 140 3.35 15.18 10.98
C ASP A 140 2.78 15.66 9.63
N ASN A 141 3.56 16.41 8.83
CA ASN A 141 3.18 16.81 7.47
C ASN A 141 3.18 15.61 6.52
N LEU A 142 4.12 14.68 6.66
CA LEU A 142 4.14 13.45 5.87
C LEU A 142 2.89 12.59 6.16
N LEU A 143 2.47 12.55 7.42
CA LEU A 143 1.34 11.73 7.86
C LEU A 143 -0.01 12.46 7.75
N TYR A 144 -0.02 13.73 7.36
CA TYR A 144 -1.19 14.60 7.39
C TYR A 144 -2.36 14.06 6.55
N SER A 145 -2.12 13.62 5.32
CA SER A 145 -3.15 13.06 4.44
C SER A 145 -3.82 11.84 5.06
N ILE A 146 -3.04 11.01 5.78
CA ILE A 146 -3.58 9.86 6.51
C ILE A 146 -4.43 10.37 7.68
N HIS A 147 -3.92 11.30 8.48
CA HIS A 147 -4.68 11.86 9.60
C HIS A 147 -6.04 12.41 9.19
N LEU A 148 -6.11 13.13 8.06
CA LEU A 148 -7.38 13.65 7.53
C LEU A 148 -8.37 12.55 7.15
N ASN A 149 -7.90 11.49 6.48
CA ASN A 149 -8.74 10.36 6.09
C ASN A 149 -9.28 9.57 7.29
N TYR A 150 -8.63 9.70 8.45
CA TYR A 150 -8.97 9.02 9.69
C TYR A 150 -9.50 9.96 10.78
N LYS A 151 -9.86 11.21 10.46
CA LYS A 151 -10.30 12.22 11.44
C LYS A 151 -11.48 11.78 12.31
N TYR A 152 -12.34 10.91 11.79
CA TYR A 152 -13.52 10.39 12.51
C TYR A 152 -13.33 8.98 13.08
N VAL A 153 -12.12 8.42 12.95
CA VAL A 153 -11.74 7.11 13.49
C VAL A 153 -11.18 7.30 14.90
N ASP A 154 -11.37 6.30 15.75
CA ASP A 154 -10.78 6.29 17.09
C ASP A 154 -9.25 6.46 17.01
N SER A 155 -8.68 7.35 17.84
CA SER A 155 -7.26 7.69 17.79
C SER A 155 -6.33 6.48 17.95
N MET A 156 -6.75 5.47 18.71
CA MET A 156 -5.99 4.24 18.92
C MET A 156 -6.06 3.36 17.68
N GLU A 157 -7.26 3.21 17.07
CA GLU A 157 -7.42 2.46 15.82
C GLU A 157 -6.59 3.08 14.68
N TYR A 158 -6.57 4.42 14.60
CA TYR A 158 -5.69 5.15 13.68
C TYR A 158 -4.21 4.81 13.90
N LEU A 159 -3.72 4.82 15.14
CA LEU A 159 -2.31 4.53 15.41
C LEU A 159 -1.93 3.08 15.12
N ILE A 160 -2.81 2.10 15.40
CA ILE A 160 -2.57 0.70 15.03
C ILE A 160 -2.58 0.51 13.52
N ASN A 161 -3.51 1.17 12.82
CA ASN A 161 -3.57 1.15 11.37
C ASN A 161 -2.28 1.74 10.77
N LEU A 162 -1.86 2.91 11.25
CA LEU A 162 -0.61 3.53 10.81
C LEU A 162 0.60 2.68 11.14
N TRP A 163 0.64 2.06 12.32
CA TRP A 163 1.69 1.12 12.69
C TRP A 163 1.72 -0.09 11.75
N THR A 164 0.56 -0.60 11.33
CA THR A 164 0.43 -1.68 10.35
C THR A 164 0.98 -1.24 8.98
N LEU A 165 0.63 -0.04 8.51
CA LEU A 165 1.13 0.51 7.24
C LEU A 165 2.65 0.61 7.23
N VAL A 166 3.25 1.22 8.25
CA VAL A 166 4.71 1.43 8.28
C VAL A 166 5.51 0.16 8.58
N SER A 167 4.89 -0.83 9.25
CA SER A 167 5.56 -2.10 9.57
C SER A 167 5.47 -3.12 8.44
N ILE A 168 4.35 -3.15 7.70
CA ILE A 168 4.09 -4.19 6.70
C ILE A 168 4.33 -3.67 5.30
N ASN A 169 3.69 -2.59 4.88
CA ASN A 169 3.89 -2.05 3.54
C ASN A 169 3.43 -0.57 3.48
N PRO A 170 4.35 0.37 3.22
CA PRO A 170 4.06 1.79 3.22
C PRO A 170 3.41 2.29 1.92
N GLU A 171 3.22 1.44 0.91
CA GLU A 171 2.58 1.83 -0.36
C GLU A 171 1.29 2.63 -0.18
N PRO A 172 0.31 2.24 0.69
CA PRO A 172 -0.91 3.02 0.87
C PRO A 172 -0.64 4.40 1.48
N LEU A 173 0.42 4.55 2.26
CA LEU A 173 0.84 5.84 2.82
C LEU A 173 1.36 6.73 1.69
N ILE A 174 2.27 6.23 0.85
CA ILE A 174 2.85 6.99 -0.26
C ILE A 174 1.80 7.37 -1.30
N LEU A 175 0.86 6.47 -1.61
CA LEU A 175 -0.25 6.74 -2.51
C LEU A 175 -1.16 7.87 -1.98
N GLN A 176 -1.37 7.95 -0.68
CA GLN A 176 -2.20 9.01 -0.06
C GLN A 176 -1.47 10.35 0.02
N VAL A 177 -0.17 10.35 0.35
CA VAL A 177 0.67 11.55 0.35
C VAL A 177 0.72 12.18 -1.05
N ASN A 178 0.73 11.35 -2.08
CA ASN A 178 0.80 11.75 -3.48
C ASN A 178 -0.56 11.67 -4.21
N SER A 179 -1.67 11.78 -3.47
CA SER A 179 -3.02 11.61 -4.02
C SER A 179 -3.49 12.74 -4.94
N GLU A 180 -2.71 13.81 -5.07
CA GLU A 180 -3.00 14.91 -5.99
C GLU A 180 -2.85 14.50 -7.45
N ASN A 181 -3.69 15.07 -8.32
CA ASN A 181 -3.63 14.85 -9.76
C ASN A 181 -2.22 15.16 -10.30
N GLY A 182 -1.65 14.18 -11.00
CA GLY A 182 -0.41 14.32 -11.75
C GLY A 182 0.83 13.71 -11.11
N TRP A 183 0.77 13.19 -9.87
CA TRP A 183 1.85 12.34 -9.35
C TRP A 183 2.02 11.07 -10.20
N PRO A 184 3.27 10.58 -10.40
CA PRO A 184 3.56 9.40 -11.21
C PRO A 184 3.26 8.09 -10.45
N VAL A 185 2.11 8.01 -9.79
CA VAL A 185 1.62 6.85 -9.03
C VAL A 185 0.14 6.60 -9.37
N PRO A 186 -0.39 5.37 -9.16
CA PRO A 186 -1.81 5.10 -9.28
C PRO A 186 -2.66 6.00 -8.40
N LYS A 187 -3.87 6.34 -8.87
CA LYS A 187 -4.87 6.94 -7.99
C LYS A 187 -5.28 5.94 -6.91
N TYR A 188 -5.20 6.37 -5.65
CA TYR A 188 -5.69 5.62 -4.49
C TYR A 188 -7.21 5.77 -4.33
N PHE A 189 -7.94 4.66 -4.28
CA PHE A 189 -9.38 4.66 -4.01
C PHE A 189 -9.73 4.38 -2.55
N GLY A 190 -8.81 3.79 -1.78
CA GLY A 190 -8.98 3.52 -0.36
C GLY A 190 -8.51 2.12 0.03
N ALA A 191 -8.76 1.76 1.28
CA ALA A 191 -8.48 0.43 1.82
C ALA A 191 -9.72 -0.19 2.45
N CYS A 192 -9.81 -1.51 2.39
CA CYS A 192 -10.71 -2.26 3.24
C CYS A 192 -9.99 -3.48 3.82
N GLY A 193 -9.88 -3.50 5.16
CA GLY A 193 -9.10 -4.51 5.86
C GLY A 193 -7.66 -4.53 5.36
N ARG A 194 -7.18 -5.67 4.90
CA ARG A 194 -5.81 -5.92 4.41
C ARG A 194 -5.68 -5.86 2.89
N ILE A 195 -6.65 -5.23 2.23
CA ILE A 195 -6.65 -4.96 0.80
C ILE A 195 -6.67 -3.45 0.58
N ILE A 196 -5.86 -2.97 -0.35
CA ILE A 196 -6.02 -1.63 -0.94
C ILE A 196 -6.65 -1.70 -2.32
N ILE A 197 -7.27 -0.60 -2.73
CA ILE A 197 -7.85 -0.43 -4.06
C ILE A 197 -7.19 0.78 -4.73
N GLU A 198 -6.68 0.58 -5.93
CA GLU A 198 -6.03 1.61 -6.72
C GLU A 198 -6.38 1.51 -8.22
N GLU A 199 -6.01 2.54 -8.96
CA GLU A 199 -6.16 2.61 -10.41
C GLU A 199 -5.43 1.48 -11.14
N TYR A 200 -6.13 0.83 -12.08
CA TYR A 200 -5.45 0.06 -13.12
C TYR A 200 -4.84 1.01 -14.16
N VAL A 201 -3.53 1.19 -14.10
CA VAL A 201 -2.80 2.11 -14.98
C VAL A 201 -2.76 1.59 -16.42
N GLY A 202 -2.37 0.32 -16.61
CA GLY A 202 -2.16 -0.27 -17.92
C GLY A 202 -1.20 -1.46 -17.87
N LEU A 203 -0.50 -1.71 -18.96
CA LEU A 203 0.48 -2.79 -19.05
C LEU A 203 1.82 -2.40 -18.41
N PRO A 204 2.58 -3.36 -17.85
CA PRO A 204 3.94 -3.16 -17.38
C PRO A 204 4.87 -2.55 -18.43
N LEU A 205 5.91 -1.83 -18.01
CA LEU A 205 6.85 -1.13 -18.90
C LEU A 205 7.58 -2.09 -19.85
N VAL A 206 7.82 -3.34 -19.42
CA VAL A 206 8.43 -4.39 -20.25
C VAL A 206 7.68 -4.65 -21.56
N ASP A 207 6.36 -4.49 -21.57
CA ASP A 207 5.52 -4.66 -22.76
C ASP A 207 5.73 -3.54 -23.81
N TYR A 208 6.49 -2.50 -23.45
CA TYR A 208 6.73 -1.34 -24.30
C TYR A 208 8.12 -1.33 -24.97
N TYR A 209 9.00 -2.29 -24.66
CA TYR A 209 10.37 -2.31 -25.18
C TYR A 209 10.46 -2.37 -26.71
N ASN A 210 9.54 -3.10 -27.35
CA ASN A 210 9.48 -3.27 -28.80
C ASN A 210 8.48 -2.35 -29.50
N LYS A 211 7.91 -1.37 -28.78
CA LYS A 211 6.97 -0.40 -29.36
C LYS A 211 7.68 0.65 -30.23
N PRO A 212 6.95 1.36 -31.11
CA PRO A 212 7.53 2.38 -31.97
C PRO A 212 8.33 3.44 -31.21
N TRP A 213 9.39 3.97 -31.84
CA TRP A 213 10.31 4.94 -31.24
C TRP A 213 9.59 6.11 -30.54
N ILE A 214 8.61 6.73 -31.21
CA ILE A 214 7.88 7.89 -30.67
C ILE A 214 7.16 7.53 -29.38
N GLN A 215 6.61 6.31 -29.27
CA GLN A 215 5.95 5.83 -28.07
C GLN A 215 6.95 5.65 -26.93
N ARG A 216 8.08 4.99 -27.20
CA ARG A 216 9.16 4.80 -26.22
C ARG A 216 9.76 6.13 -25.74
N ALA A 217 9.93 7.09 -26.64
CA ALA A 217 10.43 8.43 -26.30
C ALA A 217 9.48 9.19 -25.37
N LYS A 218 8.16 9.10 -25.59
CA LYS A 218 7.15 9.67 -24.68
C LYS A 218 7.22 9.05 -23.29
N ILE A 219 7.32 7.72 -23.22
CA ILE A 219 7.44 6.99 -21.95
C ILE A 219 8.72 7.38 -21.21
N ALA A 220 9.87 7.39 -21.91
CA ALA A 220 11.14 7.82 -21.33
C ALA A 220 11.09 9.25 -20.78
N SER A 221 10.46 10.18 -21.53
CA SER A 221 10.24 11.55 -21.04
C SER A 221 9.38 11.57 -19.78
N SER A 222 8.35 10.72 -19.69
CA SER A 222 7.50 10.65 -18.49
C SER A 222 8.23 10.06 -17.28
N LEU A 223 9.16 9.11 -17.48
CA LEU A 223 10.01 8.56 -16.43
C LEU A 223 10.98 9.61 -15.85
N LEU A 224 11.60 10.42 -16.72
CA LEU A 224 12.47 11.52 -16.28
C LEU A 224 11.66 12.57 -15.50
N ASN A 225 10.45 12.89 -15.97
CA ASN A 225 9.56 13.78 -15.24
C ASN A 225 9.12 13.18 -13.90
N ALA A 226 8.87 11.88 -13.82
CA ALA A 226 8.55 11.21 -12.56
C ALA A 226 9.69 11.32 -11.54
N ALA A 227 10.93 11.09 -11.96
CA ALA A 227 12.12 11.26 -11.11
C ALA A 227 12.25 12.72 -10.61
N TYR A 228 12.04 13.70 -11.49
CA TYR A 228 12.00 15.10 -11.10
C TYR A 228 10.91 15.37 -10.07
N MET A 229 9.70 14.84 -10.28
CA MET A 229 8.57 15.07 -9.38
C MET A 229 8.80 14.46 -8.00
N PHE A 230 9.25 13.21 -7.92
CA PHE A 230 9.58 12.57 -6.66
C PHE A 230 10.68 13.30 -5.89
N THR A 231 11.65 13.90 -6.59
CA THR A 231 12.75 14.61 -5.94
C THR A 231 12.37 16.03 -5.52
N PHE A 232 11.67 16.77 -6.39
CA PHE A 232 11.58 18.23 -6.26
C PHE A 232 10.17 18.78 -6.08
N LYS A 233 9.11 18.04 -6.42
CA LYS A 233 7.75 18.62 -6.44
C LYS A 233 7.20 18.93 -5.06
N ASN A 234 7.47 18.08 -4.07
CA ASN A 234 7.04 18.32 -2.70
C ASN A 234 8.03 19.28 -2.01
N GLU A 235 7.51 20.31 -1.34
CA GLU A 235 8.34 21.34 -0.69
C GLU A 235 9.17 20.81 0.48
N ASN A 236 8.61 19.87 1.26
CA ASN A 236 9.22 19.34 2.47
C ASN A 236 9.93 17.99 2.22
N PHE A 237 9.55 17.25 1.17
CA PHE A 237 10.01 15.88 0.97
C PHE A 237 10.59 15.60 -0.40
N SER A 238 11.56 14.70 -0.44
CA SER A 238 11.93 13.94 -1.65
C SER A 238 11.67 12.46 -1.40
N PHE A 239 11.19 11.75 -2.42
CA PHE A 239 10.88 10.32 -2.33
C PHE A 239 11.84 9.54 -3.23
N TYR A 240 12.54 8.57 -2.67
CA TYR A 240 13.45 7.69 -3.39
C TYR A 240 12.95 6.26 -3.27
N LEU A 241 12.41 5.75 -4.37
CA LEU A 241 12.03 4.34 -4.50
C LEU A 241 13.30 3.52 -4.68
N THR A 242 13.46 2.44 -3.90
CA THR A 242 14.69 1.64 -3.92
C THR A 242 14.55 0.35 -4.72
N ASP A 243 13.32 -0.09 -5.00
CA ASP A 243 13.03 -1.27 -5.82
C ASP A 243 12.41 -0.88 -7.17
N VAL A 244 13.20 -0.17 -7.98
CA VAL A 244 12.77 0.30 -9.31
C VAL A 244 13.15 -0.73 -10.36
N SER A 245 12.14 -1.40 -10.90
CA SER A 245 12.24 -2.31 -12.05
C SER A 245 11.20 -1.97 -13.11
N ALA A 246 11.36 -2.48 -14.33
CA ALA A 246 10.38 -2.25 -15.39
C ALA A 246 9.03 -2.95 -15.12
N ASP A 247 9.02 -3.95 -14.25
CA ASP A 247 7.80 -4.68 -13.88
C ASP A 247 7.01 -3.94 -12.80
N ASN A 248 7.70 -3.09 -12.02
CA ASN A 248 7.13 -2.22 -10.99
C ASN A 248 6.61 -0.88 -11.57
N ILE A 249 6.58 -0.75 -12.90
CA ILE A 249 6.13 0.45 -13.61
C ILE A 249 5.08 0.03 -14.64
N ALA A 250 3.93 0.70 -14.64
CA ALA A 250 2.91 0.54 -15.65
C ALA A 250 2.77 1.79 -16.51
N VAL A 251 2.30 1.62 -17.74
CA VAL A 251 2.14 2.71 -18.71
C VAL A 251 0.68 2.86 -19.07
N ASP A 252 0.17 4.08 -18.95
CA ASP A 252 -1.23 4.38 -19.29
C ASP A 252 -1.48 4.49 -20.80
N HIS A 253 -2.76 4.64 -21.17
CA HIS A 253 -3.19 4.80 -22.56
C HIS A 253 -2.63 6.07 -23.25
N LYS A 254 -2.08 7.03 -22.49
CA LYS A 254 -1.43 8.25 -22.99
C LYS A 254 0.09 8.11 -23.09
N ASN A 255 0.65 6.95 -22.75
CA ASN A 255 2.08 6.66 -22.67
C ASN A 255 2.79 7.37 -21.52
N VAL A 256 2.08 7.61 -20.41
CA VAL A 256 2.64 8.11 -19.17
C VAL A 256 2.94 6.93 -18.25
N ALA A 257 4.19 6.84 -17.80
CA ALA A 257 4.62 5.84 -16.82
C ALA A 257 4.19 6.24 -15.40
N LYS A 258 3.69 5.26 -14.64
CA LYS A 258 3.39 5.38 -13.21
C LYS A 258 4.02 4.21 -12.46
N PHE A 259 4.55 4.48 -11.27
CA PHE A 259 5.18 3.50 -10.39
C PHE A 259 4.08 2.80 -9.60
N ILE A 260 3.94 1.49 -9.83
CA ILE A 260 2.88 0.66 -9.27
C ILE A 260 3.37 -0.19 -8.09
N ASP A 261 4.66 -0.17 -7.76
CA ASP A 261 5.17 -0.76 -6.53
C ASP A 261 5.88 0.33 -5.73
N LEU A 262 5.37 0.60 -4.53
CA LEU A 262 5.90 1.63 -3.63
C LEU A 262 6.25 1.03 -2.27
N GLU A 263 6.56 -0.27 -2.23
CA GLU A 263 6.79 -0.99 -0.99
C GLU A 263 8.10 -0.58 -0.30
N ASN A 264 9.12 -0.14 -1.04
CA ASN A 264 10.41 0.25 -0.47
C ASN A 264 10.75 1.70 -0.84
N VAL A 265 10.73 2.58 0.16
CA VAL A 265 10.88 4.03 -0.05
C VAL A 265 11.71 4.71 1.06
N ILE A 266 12.61 5.59 0.62
CA ILE A 266 13.33 6.53 1.46
C ILE A 266 12.73 7.91 1.22
N VAL A 267 12.22 8.52 2.29
CA VAL A 267 11.73 9.89 2.29
C VAL A 267 12.82 10.77 2.88
N VAL A 268 13.29 11.75 2.11
CA VAL A 268 14.20 12.77 2.60
C VAL A 268 13.39 13.98 3.05
N ASP A 269 13.44 14.27 4.35
CA ASP A 269 12.98 15.49 5.00
C ASP A 269 13.99 16.63 4.70
N LYS A 270 13.57 17.63 3.92
CA LYS A 270 14.43 18.69 3.35
C LYS A 270 14.86 19.75 4.35
#